data_AF-A0A218WZW0-F1
#
_entry.id   AF-A0A218WZW0-F1
#
_cell.length_a   1.000
_cell.length_b   1.000
_cell.length_c   1.000
_cell.angle_alpha   90.00
_cell.angle_beta   90.00
_cell.angle_gamma   90.00
#
_symmetry.space_group_name_H-M   'P 1'
#
loop_
_entity.id
_entity.type
_entity.pdbx_description
1 polymer ?
#
loop_
_entity_poly.entity_id
_entity_poly.type
_entity_poly.pdbx_seq_one_letter_code
_entity_poly.pdbx_strand_id
1 'polypeptide(L)' 'MLVSWIFNHLDEELQNYVAGAKNAKVLWDDLKKRFSQANETRIHQLKTDICLLRRERKSISEYYSKLKSF' A
#
# COMPACT_ATOMS: atom_id res chain seq x y z
N MET A 1 -15.30 -21.38 0.41
CA MET A 1 -15.71 -20.81 -0.89
C MET A 1 -14.85 -19.62 -1.32
N LEU A 2 -14.57 -18.62 -0.46
CA LEU A 2 -13.68 -17.49 -0.84
C LEU A 2 -12.19 -17.82 -0.94
N VAL A 3 -11.64 -18.60 0.00
CA VAL A 3 -10.22 -18.99 0.00
C VAL A 3 -9.85 -19.73 -1.29
N SER A 4 -10.63 -20.75 -1.66
CA SER A 4 -10.42 -21.52 -2.88
C SER A 4 -10.56 -20.69 -4.15
N TRP A 5 -11.45 -19.69 -4.17
CA TRP A 5 -11.59 -18.79 -5.31
C TRP A 5 -10.34 -17.92 -5.49
N ILE A 6 -9.83 -17.32 -4.41
CA ILE A 6 -8.60 -16.54 -4.47
C ILE A 6 -7.42 -17.46 -4.82
N PHE A 7 -7.32 -18.62 -4.19
CA PHE A 7 -6.25 -19.59 -4.42
C PHE A 7 -6.17 -20.04 -5.89
N ASN A 8 -7.30 -20.37 -6.51
CA ASN A 8 -7.36 -20.80 -7.90
C ASN A 8 -7.05 -19.69 -8.92
N HIS A 9 -7.15 -18.42 -8.52
CA HIS A 9 -6.82 -17.27 -9.36
C HIS A 9 -5.39 -16.75 -9.18
N LEU A 10 -4.63 -17.31 -8.23
CA LEU A 10 -3.22 -16.96 -8.01
C LEU A 10 -2.33 -17.81 -8.91
N ASP A 11 -1.22 -17.24 -9.37
CA ASP A 11 -0.17 -17.99 -10.05
C ASP A 11 0.41 -19.08 -9.13
N GLU A 12 0.91 -20.16 -9.73
CA GLU A 12 1.41 -21.34 -9.00
C GLU A 12 2.53 -20.99 -8.00
N GLU A 13 3.37 -20.01 -8.34
CA GLU A 13 4.37 -19.46 -7.42
C GLU A 13 3.74 -18.80 -6.20
N LEU A 14 2.63 -18.08 -6.37
CA LEU A 14 1.90 -17.39 -5.31
C LEU A 14 1.11 -18.36 -4.42
N GLN A 15 0.55 -19.41 -5.03
CA GLN A 15 -0.19 -20.46 -4.33
C GLN A 15 0.66 -21.16 -3.28
N ASN A 16 1.93 -21.45 -3.59
CA ASN A 16 2.88 -22.06 -2.64
C ASN A 16 3.09 -21.24 -1.37
N TYR A 17 2.91 -19.91 -1.44
CA TYR A 17 3.08 -19.02 -0.30
C TYR A 17 1.83 -18.90 0.58
N VAL A 18 0.65 -19.25 0.06
CA VAL A 18 -0.63 -19.11 0.78
C VAL A 18 -1.34 -20.44 1.01
N ALA A 19 -0.71 -21.56 0.64
CA ALA A 19 -1.27 -22.92 0.73
C ALA A 19 -1.73 -23.34 2.14
N GLY A 20 -1.25 -22.67 3.19
CA GLY A 20 -1.65 -22.90 4.59
C GLY A 20 -2.74 -21.97 5.14
N ALA A 21 -3.25 -21.04 4.34
CA ALA A 21 -4.17 -20.02 4.84
C ALA A 21 -5.55 -20.59 5.20
N LYS A 22 -5.88 -20.56 6.50
CA LYS A 22 -7.15 -21.10 7.03
C LYS A 22 -8.37 -20.25 6.69
N ASN A 23 -8.18 -18.97 6.36
CA ASN A 23 -9.24 -18.06 5.98
C ASN A 23 -8.74 -17.01 4.97
N ALA A 24 -9.67 -16.37 4.25
CA ALA A 24 -9.34 -15.46 3.15
C ALA A 24 -8.60 -14.21 3.64
N LYS A 25 -8.84 -13.80 4.89
CA LYS A 25 -8.15 -12.66 5.50
C LYS A 25 -6.67 -12.98 5.72
N VAL A 26 -6.35 -14.15 6.27
CA VAL A 26 -4.97 -14.61 6.47
C VAL A 26 -4.24 -14.73 5.13
N LEU A 27 -4.89 -15.31 4.12
CA LEU A 27 -4.35 -15.38 2.76
C LEU A 27 -4.02 -13.98 2.20
N TRP A 28 -4.95 -13.04 2.35
CA TRP A 28 -4.78 -11.68 1.88
C TRP A 28 -3.70 -10.90 2.65
N ASP A 29 -3.63 -11.08 3.97
CA ASP A 29 -2.64 -10.43 4.82
C ASP A 29 -1.22 -10.94 4.51
N ASP A 30 -1.05 -12.23 4.18
CA ASP A 30 0.24 -12.80 3.75
C ASP A 30 0.69 -12.25 2.39
N LEU A 31 -0.23 -12.17 1.42
CA LEU A 31 0.04 -11.53 0.13
C LEU A 31 0.38 -10.05 0.32
N LYS A 32 -0.41 -9.34 1.13
CA LYS A 32 -0.17 -7.93 1.43
C LYS A 32 1.20 -7.76 2.10
N LYS A 33 1.58 -8.57 3.08
CA LYS A 33 2.89 -8.43 3.74
C LYS A 33 4.06 -8.65 2.78
N ARG A 34 3.93 -9.54 1.80
CA ARG A 34 4.98 -9.82 0.80
C ARG A 34 5.06 -8.80 -0.33
N PHE A 35 3.91 -8.41 -0.87
CA PHE A 35 3.82 -7.58 -2.07
C PHE A 35 3.49 -6.12 -1.77
N SER A 36 2.93 -5.83 -0.59
CA SER A 36 3.06 -4.50 0.01
C SER A 36 4.46 -4.39 0.57
N GLN A 37 5.44 -4.29 -0.34
CA GLN A 37 6.62 -3.52 -0.02
C GLN A 37 6.09 -2.20 0.49
N ALA A 38 6.33 -1.89 1.77
CA ALA A 38 6.14 -0.54 2.26
C ALA A 38 6.77 0.31 1.18
N ASN A 39 5.99 1.21 0.60
CA ASN A 39 6.42 1.98 -0.55
C ASN A 39 7.40 3.00 0.04
N GLU A 40 8.50 2.55 0.63
CA GLU A 40 9.41 3.28 1.50
C GLU A 40 9.96 4.44 0.70
N THR A 41 10.30 4.18 -0.57
CA THR A 41 10.58 5.20 -1.57
C THR A 41 9.45 6.22 -1.68
N ARG A 42 8.19 5.82 -1.80
CA ARG A 42 7.03 6.74 -1.83
C ARG A 42 6.82 7.47 -0.50
N ILE A 43 7.05 6.83 0.64
CA ILE A 43 6.96 7.44 1.97
C ILE A 43 8.08 8.46 2.13
N HIS A 44 9.30 8.15 1.70
CA HIS A 44 10.44 9.05 1.67
C HIS A 44 10.21 10.22 0.71
N GLN A 45 9.64 9.95 -0.48
CA GLN A 45 9.21 10.99 -1.42
C GLN A 45 8.17 11.90 -0.79
N LEU A 46 7.09 11.35 -0.21
CA LEU A 46 6.05 12.14 0.47
C LEU A 46 6.62 12.95 1.63
N LYS A 47 7.49 12.38 2.47
CA LYS A 47 8.19 13.10 3.54
C LYS A 47 9.06 14.23 3.00
N THR A 48 9.75 13.98 1.88
CA THR A 48 10.58 14.99 1.20
C THR A 48 9.70 16.09 0.61
N ASP A 49 8.61 15.74 -0.09
CA ASP A 49 7.65 16.68 -0.67
C ASP A 49 6.99 17.55 0.40
N ILE A 50 6.63 16.97 1.55
CA ILE A 50 6.10 17.71 2.71
C ILE A 50 7.16 18.62 3.32
N CYS A 51 8.40 18.15 3.46
CA CYS A 51 9.52 18.94 3.98
C CYS A 51 9.90 20.11 3.04
N LEU A 52 9.84 19.87 1.73
CA LEU A 52 10.06 20.85 0.67
C LEU A 52 8.84 21.75 0.44
N LEU A 53 7.67 21.41 1.01
CA LEU A 53 6.47 22.26 1.04
C LEU A 53 6.71 23.44 1.99
N ARG A 54 7.64 24.33 1.62
CA ARG A 54 7.94 25.55 2.36
C ARG A 54 6.87 26.59 2.05
N ARG A 55 6.27 27.16 3.09
CA ARG A 55 5.25 28.21 3.01
C ARG A 55 5.93 29.53 2.61
N GLU A 56 6.31 29.66 1.34
CA GLU A 56 7.00 30.87 0.85
C GLU A 56 6.02 31.98 0.51
N ARG A 57 5.00 31.70 -0.33
CA ARG A 57 4.01 32.69 -0.81
C ARG A 57 2.61 32.14 -1.09
N LYS A 58 2.27 30.94 -0.57
CA LYS A 58 0.96 30.31 -0.82
C LYS A 58 -0.03 30.67 0.28
N SER A 59 -1.30 30.85 -0.07
CA SER A 59 -2.35 31.04 0.93
C SER A 59 -2.47 29.78 1.79
N ILE A 60 -2.95 29.92 3.02
CA ILE A 60 -3.17 28.78 3.94
C ILE A 60 -4.09 27.73 3.28
N SER A 61 -5.08 28.19 2.50
CA SER A 61 -6.00 27.32 1.78
C SER A 61 -5.30 26.51 0.69
N GLU A 62 -4.38 27.10 -0.08
CA GLU A 62 -3.65 26.40 -1.14
C GLU A 62 -2.64 25.41 -0.57
N TYR A 63 -1.99 25.76 0.54
CA TYR A 63 -1.11 24.86 1.27
C TYR A 63 -1.87 23.62 1.77
N TYR A 64 -3.03 23.83 2.41
CA TYR A 64 -3.82 22.74 2.98
C TYR A 64 -4.48 21.86 1.91
N SER A 65 -4.96 22.46 0.82
CA SER A 65 -5.49 21.70 -0.33
C SER A 65 -4.40 20.84 -0.99
N LYS A 66 -3.17 21.35 -1.12
CA LYS A 66 -2.06 20.57 -1.67
C LYS A 66 -1.61 19.47 -0.72
N LEU A 67 -1.59 19.74 0.59
CA LEU A 67 -1.30 18.72 1.61
C LEU A 67 -2.33 17.58 1.60
N LYS A 68 -3.62 17.91 1.43
CA LYS A 68 -4.72 16.93 1.39
C LYS A 68 -4.78 16.12 0.09
N SER A 69 -4.01 16.49 -0.93
CA SER A 69 -3.95 15.82 -2.23
C SER A 69 -2.84 14.76 -2.34
N PHE A 70 -1.95 14.66 -1.35
CA PHE A 70 -0.92 13.63 -1.26
C PHE A 70 -1.47 12.34 -0.63
#